data_AF-A0A8T4UV06-F1
#
_entry.id   AF-A0A8T4UV06-F1
#
_cell.length_a   1.000
_cell.length_b   1.000
_cell.length_c   1.000
_cell.angle_alpha   90.00
_cell.angle_beta   90.00
_cell.angle_gamma   90.00
#
_symmetry.space_group_name_H-M   'P 1'
#
loop_
_entity.id
_entity.type
_entity.pdbx_description
1 polymer ?
#
loop_
_entity_poly.entity_id
_entity_poly.type
_entity_poly.pdbx_seq_one_letter_code
_entity_poly.pdbx_strand_id
1 'polypeptide(L)'
;MKNKDLEATIKDKLAPLLEESMEKSWGVTIPKLGVDITDRLKNPHLNIYVPLHLPFTKARNEFKREFIKKELQHHLGNVSQLAKVLGVDRRSIHRKIKELDIDMDKIREHIEPQPAEELFVDQTIRKSLDQYKEIIQPEKMEKMYQEVPHLSRNIAKFLTPVQLTWKEAEKEFERQFLAQVLKDNESNIAKTARKIKIRPETLYRKIKKLGISV
;
A
#
# COMPACT_ATOMS: atom_id res chain seq x y z
N MET A 1 -19.71 -4.69 -4.57
CA MET A 1 -19.66 -3.26 -4.96
C MET A 1 -18.77 -2.49 -3.98
N LYS A 2 -17.43 -2.67 -3.95
CA LYS A 2 -16.60 -2.02 -2.89
C LYS A 2 -15.21 -1.48 -3.28
N ASN A 3 -14.54 -1.95 -4.35
CA ASN A 3 -13.24 -1.34 -4.77
C ASN A 3 -13.40 -0.13 -5.70
N LYS A 4 -14.38 -0.15 -6.62
CA LYS A 4 -14.62 0.97 -7.55
C LYS A 4 -15.06 2.26 -6.87
N ASP A 5 -15.82 2.17 -5.77
CA ASP A 5 -16.30 3.36 -5.04
C ASP A 5 -15.17 4.06 -4.29
N LEU A 6 -14.19 3.32 -3.77
CA LEU A 6 -13.09 3.88 -3.01
C LEU A 6 -12.03 4.51 -3.92
N GLU A 7 -11.74 3.87 -5.05
CA GLU A 7 -10.90 4.45 -6.11
C GLU A 7 -11.53 5.72 -6.70
N ALA A 8 -12.84 5.70 -6.97
CA ALA A 8 -13.57 6.88 -7.43
C ALA A 8 -13.60 7.95 -6.33
N THR A 9 -13.87 7.61 -5.07
CA THR A 9 -13.91 8.59 -3.97
C THR A 9 -12.54 9.21 -3.71
N ILE A 10 -11.45 8.42 -3.75
CA ILE A 10 -10.09 8.95 -3.67
C ILE A 10 -9.83 9.85 -4.88
N LYS A 11 -10.08 9.41 -6.10
CA LYS A 11 -9.80 10.24 -7.29
C LYS A 11 -10.64 11.52 -7.33
N ASP A 12 -11.92 11.44 -7.03
CA ASP A 12 -12.90 12.52 -7.16
C ASP A 12 -12.83 13.53 -6.01
N LYS A 13 -12.32 13.15 -4.83
CA LYS A 13 -12.13 14.06 -3.70
C LYS A 13 -10.69 14.49 -3.49
N LEU A 14 -9.72 13.63 -3.77
CA LEU A 14 -8.30 13.89 -3.46
C LEU A 14 -7.60 14.68 -4.55
N ALA A 15 -7.91 14.43 -5.83
CA ALA A 15 -7.38 15.23 -6.94
C ALA A 15 -7.77 16.72 -6.82
N PRO A 16 -9.06 17.10 -6.62
CA PRO A 16 -9.41 18.50 -6.48
C PRO A 16 -8.86 19.14 -5.21
N LEU A 17 -8.75 18.41 -4.09
CA LEU A 17 -8.12 18.96 -2.86
C LEU A 17 -6.62 19.23 -3.04
N LEU A 18 -5.92 18.34 -3.74
CA LEU A 18 -4.51 18.55 -4.07
C LEU A 18 -4.35 19.67 -5.08
N GLU A 19 -5.17 19.72 -6.13
CA GLU A 19 -5.13 20.78 -7.14
C GLU A 19 -5.47 22.15 -6.55
N GLU A 20 -6.51 22.24 -5.74
CA GLU A 20 -6.89 23.46 -5.05
C GLU A 20 -5.78 23.93 -4.10
N SER A 21 -5.16 23.02 -3.34
CA SER A 21 -4.05 23.37 -2.45
C SER A 21 -2.77 23.71 -3.23
N MET A 22 -2.51 23.05 -4.36
CA MET A 22 -1.41 23.34 -5.28
C MET A 22 -1.53 24.73 -5.88
N GLU A 23 -2.73 25.09 -6.34
CA GLU A 23 -3.00 26.39 -6.95
C GLU A 23 -3.01 27.53 -5.92
N LYS A 24 -3.71 27.35 -4.79
CA LYS A 24 -3.85 28.40 -3.77
C LYS A 24 -2.58 28.59 -2.94
N SER A 25 -1.92 27.51 -2.54
CA SER A 25 -0.78 27.60 -1.60
C SER A 25 0.56 27.63 -2.31
N TRP A 26 0.69 27.04 -3.51
CA TRP A 26 2.00 26.84 -4.16
C TRP A 26 2.14 27.57 -5.50
N GLY A 27 1.04 28.04 -6.10
CA GLY A 27 1.05 28.76 -7.38
C GLY A 27 1.66 27.95 -8.53
N VAL A 28 1.63 26.62 -8.43
CA VAL A 28 2.18 25.67 -9.41
C VAL A 28 1.25 24.46 -9.46
N THR A 29 0.77 24.11 -10.65
CA THR A 29 0.00 22.88 -10.88
C THR A 29 0.95 21.79 -11.38
N ILE A 30 1.03 20.67 -10.65
CA ILE A 30 1.76 19.48 -11.11
C ILE A 30 0.75 18.34 -11.25
N PRO A 31 0.05 18.22 -12.40
CA PRO A 31 -0.98 17.20 -12.59
C PRO A 31 -0.47 15.77 -12.33
N LYS A 32 0.81 15.49 -12.64
CA LYS A 32 1.44 14.20 -12.37
C LYS A 32 1.60 13.91 -10.87
N LEU A 33 1.83 14.92 -10.03
CA LEU A 33 1.97 14.75 -8.58
C LEU A 33 0.65 14.27 -7.95
N GLY A 34 -0.48 14.86 -8.37
CA GLY A 34 -1.80 14.43 -7.93
C GLY A 34 -2.08 12.97 -8.30
N VAL A 35 -1.73 12.57 -9.53
CA VAL A 35 -1.85 11.17 -9.98
C VAL A 35 -0.91 10.25 -9.19
N ASP A 36 0.34 10.62 -8.96
CA ASP A 36 1.32 9.82 -8.23
C ASP A 36 0.93 9.62 -6.75
N ILE A 37 0.45 10.68 -6.09
CA ILE A 37 -0.07 10.60 -4.73
C ILE A 37 -1.32 9.73 -4.71
N THR A 38 -2.27 9.96 -5.63
CA THR A 38 -3.49 9.14 -5.74
C THR A 38 -3.15 7.68 -6.00
N ASP A 39 -2.20 7.36 -6.87
CA ASP A 39 -1.79 5.98 -7.17
C ASP A 39 -1.14 5.28 -5.98
N ARG A 40 -0.35 6.01 -5.17
CA ARG A 40 0.22 5.49 -3.92
C ARG A 40 -0.83 5.34 -2.82
N LEU A 41 -1.83 6.21 -2.80
CA LEU A 41 -2.94 6.17 -1.86
C LEU A 41 -4.08 5.22 -2.29
N LYS A 42 -4.18 4.83 -3.56
CA LYS A 42 -5.17 3.86 -4.08
C LYS A 42 -5.02 2.47 -3.47
N ASN A 43 -3.86 2.15 -2.90
CA ASN A 43 -3.60 0.88 -2.23
C ASN A 43 -3.12 1.07 -0.78
N PRO A 44 -3.92 1.68 0.12
CA PRO A 44 -3.48 1.96 1.50
C PRO A 44 -3.08 0.69 2.27
N HIS A 45 -3.71 -0.43 1.90
CA HIS A 45 -3.62 -1.71 2.63
C HIS A 45 -2.44 -2.58 2.21
N LEU A 46 -1.77 -2.26 1.10
CA LEU A 46 -0.62 -3.03 0.61
C LEU A 46 0.65 -2.19 0.53
N ASN A 47 0.73 -1.04 1.22
CA ASN A 47 1.99 -0.33 1.44
C ASN A 47 2.89 -1.09 2.43
N ILE A 48 3.07 -2.37 2.16
CA ILE A 48 3.95 -3.28 2.83
C ILE A 48 5.12 -3.43 1.89
N TYR A 49 6.23 -2.81 2.27
CA TYR A 49 7.46 -2.95 1.51
C TYR A 49 7.93 -4.40 1.59
N VAL A 50 8.01 -5.06 0.44
CA VAL A 50 8.58 -6.40 0.32
C VAL A 50 9.75 -6.33 -0.66
N PRO A 51 10.98 -6.67 -0.24
CA PRO A 51 12.12 -6.61 -1.13
C PRO A 51 11.99 -7.55 -2.33
N LEU A 52 12.17 -7.01 -3.53
CA LEU A 52 11.98 -7.71 -4.82
C LEU A 52 13.05 -8.76 -5.14
N HIS A 53 14.16 -8.74 -4.40
CA HIS A 53 15.24 -9.72 -4.52
C HIS A 53 14.97 -11.01 -3.72
N LEU A 54 13.93 -11.02 -2.88
CA LEU A 54 13.60 -12.19 -2.08
C LEU A 54 12.98 -13.30 -2.95
N PRO A 55 13.22 -14.57 -2.59
CA PRO A 55 12.46 -15.69 -3.12
C PRO A 55 10.96 -15.45 -2.95
N PHE A 56 10.14 -15.81 -3.93
CA PHE A 56 8.70 -15.53 -3.94
C PHE A 56 7.99 -16.02 -2.67
N THR A 57 8.35 -17.21 -2.18
CA THR A 57 7.79 -17.76 -0.93
C THR A 57 8.13 -16.89 0.28
N LYS A 58 9.36 -16.38 0.36
CA LYS A 58 9.79 -15.49 1.46
C LYS A 58 9.10 -14.14 1.34
N ALA A 59 9.10 -13.55 0.15
CA ALA A 59 8.40 -12.30 -0.14
C ALA A 59 6.91 -12.37 0.24
N ARG A 60 6.26 -13.48 -0.10
CA ARG A 60 4.85 -13.75 0.26
C ARG A 60 4.64 -13.90 1.76
N ASN A 61 5.56 -14.53 2.48
CA ASN A 61 5.45 -14.65 3.94
C ASN A 61 5.70 -13.31 4.64
N GLU A 62 6.65 -12.53 4.14
CA GLU A 62 6.93 -11.16 4.59
C GLU A 62 5.67 -10.29 4.47
N PHE A 63 5.08 -10.28 3.27
CA PHE A 63 3.84 -9.60 3.00
C PHE A 63 2.75 -9.97 4.01
N LYS A 64 2.52 -11.28 4.19
CA LYS A 64 1.48 -11.79 5.09
C LYS A 64 1.68 -11.34 6.52
N ARG A 65 2.93 -11.35 6.99
CA ARG A 65 3.28 -10.97 8.36
C ARG A 65 2.96 -9.51 8.61
N GLU A 66 3.47 -8.64 7.75
CA GLU A 66 3.26 -7.20 7.89
C GLU A 66 1.80 -6.81 7.66
N PHE A 67 1.10 -7.51 6.76
CA PHE A 67 -0.34 -7.31 6.55
C PHE A 67 -1.15 -7.64 7.81
N ILE A 68 -0.94 -8.83 8.40
CA ILE A 68 -1.65 -9.20 9.64
C ILE A 68 -1.29 -8.26 10.79
N LYS A 69 -0.01 -7.86 10.93
CA LYS A 69 0.40 -6.89 11.97
C LYS A 69 -0.34 -5.57 11.82
N LYS A 70 -0.32 -5.01 10.60
CA LYS A 70 -1.00 -3.75 10.29
C LYS A 70 -2.49 -3.86 10.57
N GLU A 71 -3.16 -4.87 10.05
CA GLU A 71 -4.60 -5.06 10.29
C GLU A 71 -4.93 -5.29 11.78
N LEU A 72 -4.09 -6.01 12.52
CA LEU A 72 -4.26 -6.14 13.97
C LEU A 72 -4.15 -4.80 14.69
N GLN A 73 -3.24 -3.91 14.29
CA GLN A 73 -3.13 -2.56 14.86
C GLN A 73 -4.40 -1.73 14.59
N HIS A 74 -4.92 -1.76 13.35
CA HIS A 74 -6.16 -1.04 12.99
C HIS A 74 -7.36 -1.56 13.79
N HIS A 75 -7.35 -2.83 14.16
CA HIS A 75 -8.39 -3.45 14.99
C HIS A 75 -8.03 -3.56 16.47
N LEU A 76 -7.03 -2.80 16.96
CA LEU A 76 -6.65 -2.73 18.38
C LEU A 76 -6.36 -4.12 18.99
N GLY A 77 -5.79 -5.03 18.19
CA GLY A 77 -5.50 -6.41 18.57
C GLY A 77 -6.74 -7.32 18.65
N ASN A 78 -7.92 -6.87 18.20
CA ASN A 78 -9.14 -7.68 18.21
C ASN A 78 -9.18 -8.71 17.06
N VAL A 79 -8.66 -9.89 17.36
CA VAL A 79 -8.60 -11.03 16.42
C VAL A 79 -9.99 -11.46 15.91
N SER A 80 -11.03 -11.35 16.74
CA SER A 80 -12.39 -11.75 16.35
C SER A 80 -12.99 -10.78 15.33
N GLN A 81 -12.76 -9.48 15.51
CA GLN A 81 -13.16 -8.45 14.55
C GLN A 81 -12.37 -8.58 13.25
N LEU A 82 -11.05 -8.75 13.37
CA LEU A 82 -10.16 -8.94 12.23
C LEU A 82 -10.58 -10.14 11.36
N ALA A 83 -10.90 -11.28 11.97
CA ALA A 83 -11.33 -12.47 11.26
C ALA A 83 -12.59 -12.22 10.42
N LYS A 84 -13.56 -11.47 10.96
CA LYS A 84 -14.78 -11.07 10.24
C LYS A 84 -14.47 -10.19 9.04
N VAL A 85 -13.61 -9.18 9.23
CA VAL A 85 -13.20 -8.24 8.17
C VAL A 85 -12.45 -8.95 7.06
N LEU A 86 -11.49 -9.81 7.41
CA LEU A 86 -10.69 -10.56 6.43
C LEU A 86 -11.45 -11.72 5.77
N GLY A 87 -12.68 -12.03 6.21
CA GLY A 87 -13.49 -13.12 5.67
C GLY A 87 -12.88 -14.50 5.91
N VAL A 88 -12.19 -14.69 7.04
CA VAL A 88 -11.56 -15.96 7.43
C VAL A 88 -11.98 -16.36 8.84
N ASP A 89 -11.79 -17.63 9.19
CA ASP A 89 -12.11 -18.08 10.52
C ASP A 89 -11.08 -17.58 11.56
N ARG A 90 -11.55 -17.36 12.79
CA ARG A 90 -10.70 -16.89 13.90
C ARG A 90 -9.52 -17.82 14.19
N ARG A 91 -9.69 -19.15 14.05
CA ARG A 91 -8.61 -20.12 14.30
C ARG A 91 -7.52 -20.00 13.22
N SER A 92 -7.89 -19.69 11.98
CA SER A 92 -6.93 -19.42 10.89
C SER A 92 -6.10 -18.18 11.18
N ILE A 93 -6.68 -17.11 11.73
CA ILE A 93 -5.90 -15.93 12.14
C ILE A 93 -4.94 -16.29 13.28
N HIS A 94 -5.39 -16.98 14.33
CA HIS A 94 -4.50 -17.43 15.41
C HIS A 94 -3.37 -18.35 14.92
N ARG A 95 -3.68 -19.26 13.99
CA ARG A 95 -2.67 -20.10 13.34
C ARG A 95 -1.67 -19.23 12.56
N LYS A 96 -2.13 -18.20 11.85
CA LYS A 96 -1.26 -17.27 11.10
C LYS A 96 -0.35 -16.46 12.01
N ILE A 97 -0.87 -15.95 13.12
CA ILE A 97 -0.10 -15.23 14.14
C ILE A 97 1.06 -16.10 14.64
N LYS A 98 0.79 -17.38 14.93
CA LYS A 98 1.81 -18.34 15.36
C LYS A 98 2.80 -18.70 14.25
N GLU A 99 2.30 -19.02 13.04
CA GLU A 99 3.13 -19.39 11.88
C GLU A 99 4.08 -18.25 11.45
N LEU A 100 3.66 -17.00 11.60
CA LEU A 100 4.39 -15.80 11.17
C LEU A 100 5.16 -15.13 12.32
N ASP A 101 5.15 -15.73 13.51
CA ASP A 101 5.83 -15.25 14.72
C ASP A 101 5.46 -13.78 15.04
N ILE A 102 4.16 -13.49 15.08
CA ILE A 102 3.64 -12.15 15.36
C ILE A 102 3.44 -11.99 16.86
N ASP A 103 4.19 -11.07 17.44
CA ASP A 103 4.11 -10.68 18.85
C ASP A 103 2.87 -9.82 19.12
N MET A 104 1.87 -10.40 19.79
CA MET A 104 0.60 -9.73 20.09
C MET A 104 0.72 -8.65 21.17
N ASP A 105 1.71 -8.76 22.05
CA ASP A 105 1.87 -7.84 23.17
C ASP A 105 2.43 -6.51 22.65
N LYS A 106 3.42 -6.55 21.76
CA LYS A 106 3.92 -5.37 21.04
C LYS A 106 2.85 -4.64 20.22
N ILE A 107 1.93 -5.39 19.60
CA ILE A 107 0.83 -4.78 18.83
C ILE A 107 -0.11 -3.98 19.73
N ARG A 108 -0.31 -4.42 20.98
CA ARG A 108 -1.18 -3.76 21.96
C ARG A 108 -0.50 -2.58 22.64
N GLU A 109 0.81 -2.63 22.81
CA GLU A 109 1.61 -1.54 23.40
C GLU A 109 1.76 -0.33 22.46
N HIS A 110 1.81 -0.55 21.14
CA HIS A 110 1.95 0.51 20.13
C HIS A 110 0.61 1.08 19.62
N ILE A 111 -0.46 1.01 20.42
CA ILE A 111 -1.72 1.68 20.11
C ILE A 111 -1.55 3.18 20.46
N GLU A 112 -0.76 3.89 19.67
CA GLU A 112 -0.68 5.35 19.73
C GLU A 112 -1.95 5.96 19.08
N PRO A 113 -2.59 6.97 19.69
CA PRO A 113 -3.84 7.55 19.19
C PRO A 113 -3.65 8.53 18.02
N GLN A 114 -2.47 8.65 17.42
CA GLN A 114 -2.35 9.29 16.11
C GLN A 114 -2.88 8.33 15.06
N PRO A 115 -3.92 8.72 14.28
CA PRO A 115 -4.49 7.82 13.28
C PRO A 115 -3.37 7.44 12.31
N ALA A 116 -2.97 6.16 12.32
CA ALA A 116 -1.85 5.64 11.52
C ALA A 116 -1.98 6.00 10.03
N GLU A 117 -3.21 6.27 9.59
CA GLU A 117 -3.59 6.76 8.28
C GLU A 117 -3.05 8.19 7.99
N GLU A 118 -3.09 9.13 8.94
CA GLU A 118 -2.55 10.50 8.78
C GLU A 118 -1.03 10.46 8.59
N LEU A 119 -0.31 9.68 9.41
CA LEU A 119 1.14 9.51 9.27
C LEU A 119 1.51 8.83 7.95
N PHE A 120 0.76 7.80 7.55
CA PHE A 120 0.96 7.11 6.27
C PHE A 120 0.76 8.05 5.07
N VAL A 121 -0.27 8.89 5.11
CA VAL A 121 -0.53 9.88 4.07
C VAL A 121 0.59 10.92 4.04
N ASP A 122 1.02 11.43 5.19
CA ASP A 122 2.11 12.41 5.28
C ASP A 122 3.39 11.88 4.63
N GLN A 123 3.82 10.68 5.01
CA GLN A 123 4.98 10.02 4.41
C GLN A 123 4.83 9.81 2.91
N THR A 124 3.63 9.44 2.45
CA THR A 124 3.33 9.21 1.04
C THR A 124 3.46 10.50 0.23
N ILE A 125 2.89 11.60 0.73
CA ILE A 125 2.96 12.91 0.09
C ILE A 125 4.42 13.39 0.04
N ARG A 126 5.16 13.32 1.16
CA ARG A 126 6.57 13.72 1.20
C ARG A 126 7.42 12.94 0.21
N LYS A 127 7.27 11.62 0.17
CA LYS A 127 8.00 10.76 -0.78
C LYS A 127 7.65 11.04 -2.24
N SER A 128 6.43 11.53 -2.51
CA SER A 128 6.06 11.97 -3.86
C SER A 128 6.70 13.32 -4.18
N LEU A 129 6.66 14.29 -3.26
CA LEU A 129 7.32 15.60 -3.40
C LEU A 129 8.83 15.48 -3.62
N ASP A 130 9.50 14.55 -2.93
CA ASP A 130 10.92 14.27 -3.08
C ASP A 130 11.34 13.94 -4.52
N GLN A 131 10.44 13.39 -5.35
CA GLN A 131 10.72 13.09 -6.75
C GLN A 131 10.81 14.34 -7.61
N TYR A 132 10.22 15.44 -7.16
CA TYR A 132 10.16 16.70 -7.87
C TYR A 132 11.07 17.77 -7.26
N LYS A 133 11.79 17.47 -6.18
CA LYS A 133 12.66 18.40 -5.45
C LYS A 133 13.76 19.05 -6.31
N GLU A 134 14.20 18.37 -7.37
CA GLU A 134 15.24 18.86 -8.28
C GLU A 134 14.68 19.76 -9.39
N ILE A 135 13.37 19.73 -9.60
CA ILE A 135 12.66 20.43 -10.68
C ILE A 135 11.96 21.68 -10.13
N ILE A 136 11.57 21.67 -8.84
CA ILE A 136 10.86 22.74 -8.16
C ILE A 136 11.84 23.64 -7.40
N GLN A 137 11.57 24.95 -7.40
CA GLN A 137 12.37 25.92 -6.64
C GLN A 137 12.38 25.61 -5.13
N PRO A 138 13.52 25.74 -4.43
CA PRO A 138 13.65 25.40 -3.01
C PRO A 138 12.63 26.09 -2.09
N GLU A 139 12.36 27.38 -2.32
CA GLU A 139 11.40 28.14 -1.51
C GLU A 139 9.95 27.62 -1.66
N LYS A 140 9.61 27.10 -2.85
CA LYS A 140 8.30 26.51 -3.10
C LYS A 140 8.21 25.11 -2.49
N MET A 141 9.30 24.34 -2.53
CA MET A 141 9.39 23.03 -1.88
C MET A 141 9.22 23.13 -0.36
N GLU A 142 9.80 24.14 0.28
CA GLU A 142 9.66 24.36 1.72
C GLU A 142 8.19 24.62 2.10
N LYS A 143 7.50 25.49 1.36
CA LYS A 143 6.06 25.74 1.53
C LYS A 143 5.21 24.47 1.31
N MET A 144 5.59 23.63 0.36
CA MET A 144 4.94 22.34 0.15
C MET A 144 5.08 21.43 1.37
N TYR A 145 6.29 21.31 1.92
CA TYR A 145 6.55 20.48 3.10
C TYR A 145 5.83 20.94 4.37
N GLN A 146 5.59 22.25 4.51
CA GLN A 146 4.85 22.85 5.63
C GLN A 146 3.35 22.56 5.56
N GLU A 147 2.78 22.41 4.37
CA GLU A 147 1.35 22.11 4.16
C GLU A 147 1.00 20.62 4.24
N VAL A 148 2.00 19.73 4.11
CA VAL A 148 1.77 18.28 4.14
C VAL A 148 0.99 17.79 5.36
N PRO A 149 1.25 18.24 6.61
CA PRO A 149 0.50 17.76 7.77
C PRO A 149 -1.01 18.06 7.68
N HIS A 150 -1.38 19.25 7.21
CA HIS A 150 -2.77 19.65 7.04
C HIS A 150 -3.47 18.87 5.93
N LEU A 151 -2.79 18.70 4.79
CA LEU A 151 -3.27 17.86 3.69
C LEU A 151 -3.47 16.42 4.13
N SER A 152 -2.53 15.89 4.91
CA SER A 152 -2.54 14.51 5.37
C SER A 152 -3.72 14.22 6.29
N ARG A 153 -4.01 15.14 7.21
CA ARG A 153 -5.20 15.05 8.08
C ARG A 153 -6.50 15.07 7.29
N ASN A 154 -6.58 15.94 6.28
CA ASN A 154 -7.79 16.07 5.46
C ASN A 154 -7.99 14.83 4.59
N ILE A 155 -6.93 14.32 3.99
CA ILE A 155 -6.95 13.11 3.18
C ILE A 155 -7.27 11.87 4.03
N ALA A 156 -6.65 11.73 5.21
CA ALA A 156 -6.88 10.59 6.10
C ALA A 156 -8.35 10.42 6.47
N LYS A 157 -9.09 11.53 6.66
CA LYS A 157 -10.55 11.49 6.90
C LYS A 157 -11.36 10.83 5.78
N PHE A 158 -10.85 10.81 4.56
CA PHE A 158 -11.52 10.22 3.40
C PHE A 158 -11.00 8.82 3.05
N LEU A 159 -9.87 8.40 3.61
CA LEU A 159 -9.37 7.05 3.48
C LEU A 159 -10.23 6.12 4.35
N THR A 160 -11.33 5.65 3.77
CA THR A 160 -12.02 4.50 4.34
C THR A 160 -11.10 3.28 4.23
N PRO A 161 -10.94 2.46 5.28
CA PRO A 161 -10.20 1.23 5.16
C PRO A 161 -10.93 0.32 4.16
N VAL A 162 -10.39 0.17 2.95
CA VAL A 162 -10.75 -0.90 2.02
C VAL A 162 -10.66 -2.21 2.79
N GLN A 163 -11.82 -2.78 3.14
CA GLN A 163 -11.89 -4.10 3.74
C GLN A 163 -11.62 -5.14 2.65
N LEU A 164 -10.34 -5.43 2.41
CA LEU A 164 -9.93 -6.54 1.57
C LEU A 164 -10.09 -7.84 2.37
N THR A 165 -10.67 -8.85 1.75
CA THR A 165 -10.56 -10.20 2.31
C THR A 165 -9.10 -10.66 2.24
N TRP A 166 -8.74 -11.61 3.12
CA TRP A 166 -7.42 -12.24 3.12
C TRP A 166 -6.99 -12.73 1.72
N LYS A 167 -7.93 -13.30 0.97
CA LYS A 167 -7.70 -13.84 -0.36
C LYS A 167 -7.45 -12.74 -1.40
N GLU A 168 -8.16 -11.62 -1.29
CA GLU A 168 -7.97 -10.47 -2.17
C GLU A 168 -6.63 -9.78 -1.88
N ALA A 169 -6.27 -9.61 -0.60
CA ALA A 169 -4.98 -9.07 -0.20
C ALA A 169 -3.81 -9.94 -0.72
N GLU A 170 -3.87 -11.27 -0.56
CA GLU A 170 -2.86 -12.17 -1.14
C GLU A 170 -2.80 -12.05 -2.67
N LYS A 171 -3.95 -12.01 -3.35
CA LYS A 171 -4.00 -11.94 -4.81
C LYS A 171 -3.39 -10.64 -5.33
N GLU A 172 -3.71 -9.53 -4.69
CA GLU A 172 -3.25 -8.21 -5.11
C GLU A 172 -1.75 -8.03 -4.85
N PHE A 173 -1.24 -8.49 -3.70
CA PHE A 173 0.21 -8.60 -3.48
C PHE A 173 0.90 -9.42 -4.58
N GLU A 174 0.39 -10.62 -4.89
CA GLU A 174 1.01 -11.46 -5.91
C GLU A 174 1.03 -10.76 -7.27
N ARG A 175 -0.04 -10.04 -7.61
CA ARG A 175 -0.14 -9.27 -8.86
C ARG A 175 0.93 -8.18 -8.92
N GLN A 176 1.02 -7.35 -7.89
CA GLN A 176 1.94 -6.21 -7.84
C GLN A 176 3.40 -6.67 -7.80
N PHE A 177 3.73 -7.63 -6.93
CA PHE A 177 5.07 -8.16 -6.80
C PHE A 177 5.57 -8.76 -8.11
N LEU A 178 4.77 -9.60 -8.76
CA LEU A 178 5.17 -10.23 -10.02
C LEU A 178 5.27 -9.22 -11.17
N ALA A 179 4.34 -8.28 -11.27
CA ALA A 179 4.39 -7.23 -12.29
C ALA A 179 5.67 -6.39 -12.17
N GLN A 180 6.05 -6.01 -10.94
CA GLN A 180 7.25 -5.21 -10.72
C GLN A 180 8.53 -6.01 -11.02
N VAL A 181 8.64 -7.26 -10.55
CA VAL A 181 9.82 -8.08 -10.85
C VAL A 181 9.95 -8.39 -12.34
N LEU A 182 8.84 -8.59 -13.05
CA LEU A 182 8.86 -8.78 -14.51
C LEU A 182 9.35 -7.52 -15.21
N LYS A 183 8.86 -6.34 -14.80
CA LYS A 183 9.32 -5.04 -15.33
C LYS A 183 10.83 -4.86 -15.13
N ASP A 184 11.36 -5.19 -13.96
CA ASP A 184 12.80 -5.12 -13.65
C ASP A 184 13.66 -6.11 -14.48
N ASN A 185 13.04 -7.10 -15.13
CA ASN A 185 13.71 -8.12 -15.93
C ASN A 185 13.28 -8.10 -17.40
N GLU A 186 12.78 -6.96 -17.89
CA GLU A 186 12.39 -6.78 -19.30
C GLU A 186 11.40 -7.85 -19.78
N SER A 187 10.41 -8.19 -18.94
CA SER A 187 9.40 -9.21 -19.23
C SER A 187 9.96 -10.64 -19.48
N ASN A 188 11.23 -10.89 -19.15
CA ASN A 188 11.81 -12.22 -19.32
C ASN A 188 11.37 -13.18 -18.20
N ILE A 189 10.46 -14.09 -18.53
CA ILE A 189 9.87 -15.07 -17.59
C ILE A 189 10.93 -15.99 -17.00
N ALA A 190 11.85 -16.52 -17.80
CA ALA A 190 12.87 -17.47 -17.34
C ALA A 190 13.88 -16.81 -16.40
N LYS A 191 14.30 -15.58 -16.68
CA LYS A 191 15.17 -14.77 -15.82
C LYS A 191 14.46 -14.42 -14.50
N THR A 192 13.20 -14.00 -14.60
CA THR A 192 12.37 -13.65 -13.44
C THR A 192 12.14 -14.84 -12.52
N ALA A 193 11.76 -16.00 -13.08
CA ALA A 193 11.52 -17.23 -12.35
C ALA A 193 12.77 -17.67 -11.55
N ARG A 194 13.95 -17.59 -12.18
CA ARG A 194 15.23 -17.87 -11.52
C ARG A 194 15.51 -16.88 -10.39
N LYS A 195 15.33 -15.57 -10.63
CA LYS A 195 15.55 -14.51 -9.63
C LYS A 195 14.73 -14.72 -8.36
N ILE A 196 13.44 -15.04 -8.49
CA ILE A 196 12.53 -15.23 -7.34
C ILE A 196 12.40 -16.70 -6.90
N LYS A 197 13.25 -17.60 -7.43
CA LYS A 197 13.32 -19.03 -7.07
C LYS A 197 11.98 -19.76 -7.17
N ILE A 198 11.26 -19.60 -8.28
CA ILE A 198 10.07 -20.39 -8.60
C ILE A 198 10.21 -21.08 -9.96
N ARG A 199 9.46 -22.15 -10.17
CA ARG A 199 9.44 -22.84 -11.47
C ARG A 199 8.84 -21.92 -12.55
N PRO A 200 9.42 -21.83 -13.76
CA PRO A 200 8.91 -20.98 -14.83
C PRO A 200 7.44 -21.24 -15.19
N GLU A 201 7.00 -22.49 -15.18
CA GLU A 201 5.62 -22.90 -15.47
C GLU A 201 4.66 -22.37 -14.39
N THR A 202 5.12 -22.33 -13.14
CA THR A 202 4.35 -21.79 -12.02
C THR A 202 4.21 -20.27 -12.14
N LEU A 203 5.28 -19.58 -12.54
CA LEU A 203 5.25 -18.15 -12.83
C LEU A 203 4.28 -17.84 -13.98
N TYR A 204 4.39 -18.56 -15.09
CA TYR A 204 3.52 -18.38 -16.25
C TYR A 204 2.04 -18.56 -15.90
N ARG A 205 1.70 -19.63 -15.16
CA ARG A 205 0.34 -19.87 -14.67
C ARG A 205 -0.17 -18.72 -13.79
N LYS A 206 0.68 -18.16 -12.92
CA LYS A 206 0.33 -17.03 -12.05
C LYS A 206 0.10 -15.75 -12.86
N ILE A 207 0.98 -15.43 -13.80
CA ILE A 207 0.84 -14.29 -14.73
C ILE A 207 -0.50 -14.34 -15.45
N LYS A 208 -0.82 -15.48 -16.08
CA LYS A 208 -2.08 -15.68 -16.80
C LYS A 208 -3.30 -15.55 -15.88
N LYS A 209 -3.24 -16.14 -14.67
CA LYS A 209 -4.33 -16.08 -13.70
C LYS A 209 -4.56 -14.67 -13.16
N LEU A 210 -3.50 -13.87 -13.04
CA LEU A 210 -3.53 -12.52 -12.49
C LEU A 210 -3.75 -11.44 -13.57
N GLY A 211 -3.78 -11.82 -14.85
CA GLY A 211 -3.98 -10.89 -15.97
C GLY A 211 -2.82 -9.90 -16.15
N ILE A 212 -1.59 -10.31 -15.78
CA ILE A 212 -0.41 -9.46 -15.93
C ILE A 212 0.00 -9.51 -17.41
N SER A 213 0.03 -8.35 -18.08
CA SER A 213 0.60 -8.24 -19.42
C SER A 213 2.13 -8.36 -19.31
N VAL A 214 2.70 -9.24 -20.12
CA VAL A 214 4.14 -9.51 -20.20
C VAL A 214 4.64 -9.04 -21.56
#